data_AF-A0A962F1A4-F1
#
_entry.id   AF-A0A962F1A4-F1
#
_cell.length_a   1.000
_cell.length_b   1.000
_cell.length_c   1.000
_cell.angle_alpha   90.00
_cell.angle_beta   90.00
_cell.angle_gamma   90.00
#
_symmetry.space_group_name_H-M   'P 1'
#
loop_
_entity.id
_entity.type
_entity.pdbx_description
1 polymer ?
#
loop_
_entity_poly.entity_id
_entity_poly.type
_entity_poly.pdbx_seq_one_letter_code
_entity_poly.pdbx_strand_id
1 'polypeptide(L)'
;MKTDTPRPINLKDYKPPSYLIDEVSLDVHLDPNRTRVHATLSMRPNPGIKAAGPLRLDGEQIELELIRLDNVELTRKKDYVLNESGLTLKAPPKKPFRLEIVTNIDPEANKSLSGLYLSRGIYCTQCEAHGFRRITYFLDRPDVLSTYTVRIEADADVAPVLLSNGNLVERGTLKKSNRNFAVWHDPHPKPCYLFALVGGDLASINSTFNTCSGRNVELRVYVEHGKQDRAAWAMDSLKRSMAWDEKRFGREYDLDIFNIVAVSDFNMGAMENKGLNIFNDRLVLASPETATDTIFEAIESVVAHEYFHNW
;
A
#
# COMPACT_ATOMS: atom_id res chain seq x y z
N MET A 1 -14.44 11.86 23.64
CA MET A 1 -13.51 13.01 23.53
C MET A 1 -12.10 12.49 23.74
N LYS A 2 -11.22 12.51 22.73
CA LYS A 2 -9.78 12.31 22.96
C LYS A 2 -9.29 13.51 23.78
N THR A 3 -8.98 13.30 25.04
CA THR A 3 -8.53 14.34 25.99
C THR A 3 -7.02 14.54 26.01
N ASP A 4 -6.25 13.74 25.28
CA ASP A 4 -4.80 13.89 25.23
C ASP A 4 -4.38 14.89 24.15
N THR A 5 -3.73 15.96 24.59
CA THR A 5 -3.01 16.87 23.70
C THR A 5 -1.85 16.09 23.06
N PRO A 6 -1.70 16.11 21.72
CA PRO A 6 -0.57 15.48 21.06
C PRO A 6 0.75 15.96 21.67
N ARG A 7 1.62 15.02 22.07
CA ARG A 7 2.94 15.36 22.61
C ARG A 7 3.92 15.61 21.45
N PRO A 8 4.81 16.60 21.56
CA PRO A 8 5.82 16.83 20.53
C PRO A 8 6.75 15.62 20.41
N ILE A 9 7.05 15.23 19.18
CA ILE A 9 8.06 14.21 18.83
C ILE A 9 9.30 14.97 18.38
N ASN A 10 10.45 14.75 19.02
CA ASN A 10 11.69 15.46 18.69
C ASN A 10 12.67 14.57 17.93
N LEU A 11 13.35 15.14 16.93
CA LEU A 11 14.40 14.44 16.17
C LEU A 11 15.49 13.81 17.06
N LYS A 12 15.91 14.53 18.12
CA LYS A 12 16.93 14.06 19.08
C LYS A 12 16.53 12.80 19.87
N ASP A 13 15.24 12.49 19.93
CA ASP A 13 14.71 11.35 20.67
C ASP A 13 14.64 10.08 19.81
N TYR A 14 15.09 10.14 18.55
CA TYR A 14 15.15 9.00 17.66
C TYR A 14 15.91 7.83 18.29
N LYS A 15 15.32 6.64 18.16
CA LYS A 15 15.96 5.36 18.48
C LYS A 15 15.63 4.36 17.37
N PRO A 16 16.61 3.54 16.95
CA PRO A 16 16.34 2.41 16.06
C PRO A 16 15.26 1.49 16.65
N PRO A 17 14.46 0.82 15.81
CA PRO A 17 13.41 -0.07 16.29
C PRO A 17 14.02 -1.29 17.01
N SER A 18 13.39 -1.73 18.10
CA SER A 18 13.84 -2.91 18.87
C SER A 18 13.75 -4.22 18.08
N TYR A 19 12.85 -4.25 17.09
CA TYR A 19 12.58 -5.40 16.23
C TYR A 19 12.58 -4.94 14.78
N LEU A 20 12.84 -5.87 13.88
CA LEU A 20 12.75 -5.67 12.44
C LEU A 20 11.75 -6.68 11.86
N ILE A 21 11.17 -6.32 10.73
CA ILE A 21 10.26 -7.17 9.95
C ILE A 21 10.97 -7.37 8.62
N ASP A 22 11.39 -8.60 8.34
CA ASP A 22 12.14 -8.88 7.10
C ASP A 22 11.17 -9.10 5.92
N GLU A 23 10.06 -9.79 6.18
CA GLU A 23 9.04 -10.13 5.17
C GLU A 23 7.62 -9.93 5.71
N VAL A 24 6.73 -9.45 4.85
CA VAL A 24 5.30 -9.27 5.13
C VAL A 24 4.49 -10.06 4.10
N SER A 25 3.66 -10.97 4.57
CA SER A 25 2.64 -11.61 3.75
C SER A 25 1.25 -11.16 4.21
N LEU A 26 0.47 -10.60 3.29
CA LEU A 26 -0.91 -10.16 3.54
C LEU A 26 -1.87 -11.01 2.71
N ASP A 27 -2.94 -11.50 3.32
CA ASP A 27 -4.10 -12.05 2.63
C ASP A 27 -5.33 -11.20 2.98
N VAL A 28 -5.79 -10.42 1.99
CA VAL A 28 -6.81 -9.38 2.16
C VAL A 28 -8.10 -9.82 1.47
N HIS A 29 -9.11 -10.08 2.27
CA HIS A 29 -10.45 -10.43 1.81
C HIS A 29 -11.32 -9.19 1.82
N LEU A 30 -11.46 -8.54 0.66
CA LEU A 30 -12.24 -7.32 0.51
C LEU A 30 -13.72 -7.60 0.73
N ASP A 31 -14.30 -6.75 1.58
CA ASP A 31 -15.71 -6.60 1.91
C ASP A 31 -15.91 -5.14 2.36
N PRO A 32 -16.99 -4.46 1.92
CA PRO A 32 -17.13 -3.02 2.14
C PRO A 32 -17.27 -2.65 3.61
N ASN A 33 -17.81 -3.55 4.45
CA ASN A 33 -18.09 -3.28 5.85
C ASN A 33 -17.26 -4.13 6.82
N ARG A 34 -16.63 -5.20 6.33
CA ARG A 34 -15.84 -6.11 7.16
C ARG A 34 -14.72 -6.77 6.36
N THR A 35 -13.85 -5.96 5.78
CA THR A 35 -12.63 -6.47 5.13
C THR A 35 -11.78 -7.19 6.18
N ARG A 36 -11.42 -8.43 5.90
CA ARG A 36 -10.59 -9.26 6.77
C ARG A 36 -9.17 -9.31 6.23
N VAL A 37 -8.20 -8.99 7.08
CA VAL A 37 -6.77 -8.93 6.73
C VAL A 37 -6.02 -9.94 7.58
N HIS A 38 -5.43 -10.96 6.96
CA HIS A 38 -4.50 -11.87 7.61
C HIS A 38 -3.07 -11.45 7.28
N ALA A 39 -2.40 -10.83 8.25
CA ALA A 39 -1.00 -10.46 8.17
C ALA A 39 -0.12 -11.55 8.79
N THR A 40 0.94 -11.91 8.09
CA THR A 40 2.03 -12.77 8.56
C THR A 40 3.32 -11.97 8.50
N LEU A 41 3.95 -11.78 9.65
CA LEU A 41 5.16 -10.98 9.80
C LEU A 41 6.33 -11.90 10.17
N SER A 42 7.37 -11.94 9.33
CA SER A 42 8.65 -12.56 9.64
C SER A 42 9.50 -11.57 10.43
N MET A 43 9.57 -11.75 11.75
CA MET A 43 10.16 -10.77 12.66
C MET A 43 11.44 -11.28 13.32
N ARG A 44 12.31 -10.36 13.74
CA ARG A 44 13.47 -10.66 14.57
C ARG A 44 13.87 -9.50 15.48
N PRO A 45 14.55 -9.76 16.60
CA PRO A 45 15.21 -8.70 17.36
C PRO A 45 16.21 -7.94 16.47
N ASN A 46 16.28 -6.62 16.64
CA ASN A 46 17.28 -5.80 15.96
C ASN A 46 18.68 -6.09 16.54
N PRO A 47 19.66 -6.57 15.76
CA PRO A 47 21.00 -6.89 16.26
C PRO A 47 21.74 -5.67 16.81
N GLY A 48 21.34 -4.45 16.43
CA GLY A 48 21.88 -3.21 17.00
C GLY A 48 21.38 -2.89 18.41
N ILE A 49 20.45 -3.68 18.98
CA ILE A 49 19.81 -3.42 20.27
C ILE A 49 20.15 -4.54 21.27
N LYS A 50 20.80 -4.18 22.39
CA LYS A 50 21.24 -5.13 23.43
C LYS A 50 20.10 -5.92 24.08
N ALA A 51 18.95 -5.27 24.30
CA ALA A 51 17.76 -5.87 24.88
C ALA A 51 16.52 -5.23 24.26
N ALA A 52 15.88 -5.96 23.34
CA ALA A 52 14.76 -5.46 22.55
C ALA A 52 13.50 -5.15 23.41
N GLY A 53 13.34 -5.82 24.56
CA GLY A 53 12.20 -5.60 25.46
C GLY A 53 10.86 -6.06 24.86
N PRO A 54 9.73 -5.55 25.34
CA PRO A 54 8.42 -5.80 24.74
C PRO A 54 8.36 -5.33 23.28
N LEU A 55 7.61 -6.05 22.44
CA LEU A 55 7.33 -5.64 21.07
C LEU A 55 6.03 -4.85 21.05
N ARG A 56 6.10 -3.57 20.65
CA ARG A 56 4.94 -2.71 20.41
C ARG A 56 4.67 -2.62 18.91
N LEU A 57 3.45 -2.91 18.51
CA LEU A 57 2.92 -2.69 17.17
C LEU A 57 1.83 -1.61 17.23
N ASP A 58 1.90 -0.65 16.32
CA ASP A 58 0.89 0.37 16.13
C ASP A 58 -0.35 -0.24 15.47
N GLY A 59 -1.53 0.17 15.93
CA GLY A 59 -2.80 -0.25 15.35
C GLY A 59 -3.90 0.68 15.82
N GLU A 60 -4.75 1.19 14.91
CA GLU A 60 -5.86 2.05 15.28
C GLU A 60 -7.10 1.76 14.44
N GLN A 61 -8.28 1.88 15.04
CA GLN A 61 -9.56 1.70 14.32
C GLN A 61 -9.67 0.35 13.57
N ILE A 62 -9.06 -0.69 14.13
CA ILE A 62 -9.09 -2.07 13.63
C ILE A 62 -9.57 -3.01 14.74
N GLU A 63 -10.31 -4.04 14.38
CA GLU A 63 -10.72 -5.10 15.30
C GLU A 63 -9.72 -6.26 15.23
N LEU A 64 -9.12 -6.65 16.35
CA LEU A 64 -8.27 -7.85 16.43
C LEU A 64 -9.15 -9.10 16.51
N GLU A 65 -9.08 -9.97 15.50
CA GLU A 65 -9.75 -11.28 15.52
C GLU A 65 -8.84 -12.36 16.11
N LEU A 66 -7.58 -12.40 15.68
CA LEU A 66 -6.65 -13.47 16.04
C LEU A 66 -5.21 -12.99 16.08
N ILE A 67 -4.43 -13.57 16.98
CA ILE A 67 -2.98 -13.42 17.05
C ILE A 67 -2.32 -14.77 17.34
N ARG A 68 -1.34 -15.17 16.54
CA ARG A 68 -0.51 -16.37 16.75
C ARG A 68 0.96 -16.02 16.72
N LEU A 69 1.71 -16.60 17.65
CA LEU A 69 3.15 -16.56 17.69
C LEU A 69 3.67 -17.97 17.41
N ASP A 70 4.41 -18.14 16.31
CA ASP A 70 4.94 -19.44 15.87
C ASP A 70 3.85 -20.53 15.82
N ASN A 71 2.72 -20.22 15.20
CA ASN A 71 1.50 -21.05 15.10
C ASN A 71 0.77 -21.33 16.43
N VAL A 72 1.21 -20.75 17.55
CA VAL A 72 0.53 -20.86 18.84
C VAL A 72 -0.35 -19.63 19.06
N GLU A 73 -1.65 -19.87 19.22
CA GLU A 73 -2.62 -18.80 19.47
C GLU A 73 -2.45 -18.18 20.85
N LEU A 74 -2.32 -16.86 20.89
CA LEU A 74 -2.19 -16.11 22.14
C LEU A 74 -3.59 -15.79 22.64
N THR A 75 -4.08 -16.58 23.60
CA THR A 75 -5.45 -16.45 24.14
C THR A 75 -5.48 -15.80 25.53
N ARG A 76 -4.32 -15.60 26.17
CA ARG A 76 -4.25 -15.15 27.57
C ARG A 76 -3.86 -13.69 27.62
N LYS A 77 -4.54 -12.89 28.45
CA LYS A 77 -4.17 -11.48 28.77
C LYS A 77 -2.73 -11.32 29.29
N LYS A 78 -2.08 -12.42 29.68
CA LYS A 78 -0.68 -12.40 30.10
C LYS A 78 0.30 -12.30 28.92
N ASP A 79 -0.11 -12.70 27.72
CA ASP A 79 0.78 -12.82 26.55
C ASP A 79 0.94 -11.48 25.82
N TYR A 80 -0.15 -10.71 25.68
CA TYR A 80 -0.14 -9.37 25.09
C TYR A 80 -1.08 -8.38 25.81
N VAL A 81 -0.89 -7.09 25.53
CA VAL A 81 -1.80 -6.00 25.92
C VAL A 81 -2.33 -5.36 24.65
N LEU A 82 -3.64 -5.15 24.59
CA LEU A 82 -4.30 -4.40 23.53
C LEU A 82 -4.85 -3.08 24.10
N ASN A 83 -4.65 -1.98 23.37
CA ASN A 83 -5.26 -0.69 23.65
C ASN A 83 -5.65 0.01 22.34
N GLU A 84 -6.27 1.19 22.44
CA GLU A 84 -6.79 1.93 21.27
C GLU A 84 -5.73 2.33 20.23
N SER A 85 -4.45 2.35 20.62
CA SER A 85 -3.34 2.76 19.76
C SER A 85 -2.44 1.60 19.33
N GLY A 86 -2.78 0.35 19.68
CA GLY A 86 -2.05 -0.81 19.18
C GLY A 86 -1.94 -2.00 20.14
N LEU A 87 -1.04 -2.91 19.79
CA LEU A 87 -0.82 -4.20 20.45
C LEU A 87 0.62 -4.29 21.00
N THR A 88 0.78 -4.81 22.21
CA THR A 88 2.10 -5.04 22.82
C THR A 88 2.28 -6.49 23.23
N LEU A 89 3.19 -7.23 22.58
CA LEU A 89 3.67 -8.53 23.09
C LEU A 89 4.63 -8.29 24.26
N LYS A 90 4.33 -8.90 25.42
CA LYS A 90 5.12 -8.64 26.64
C LYS A 90 6.48 -9.33 26.63
N ALA A 91 6.54 -10.55 26.09
CA ALA A 91 7.73 -11.39 26.07
C ALA A 91 7.92 -12.05 24.69
N PRO A 92 8.22 -11.25 23.64
CA PRO A 92 8.51 -11.79 22.31
C PRO A 92 9.78 -12.68 22.32
N PRO A 93 9.92 -13.62 21.37
CA PRO A 93 11.10 -14.46 21.26
C PRO A 93 12.39 -13.67 21.06
N LYS A 94 13.52 -14.19 21.58
CA LYS A 94 14.87 -13.62 21.41
C LYS A 94 15.56 -14.08 20.11
N LYS A 95 14.87 -14.87 19.29
CA LYS A 95 15.31 -15.40 17.99
C LYS A 95 14.28 -14.96 16.93
N PRO A 96 14.56 -15.09 15.63
CA PRO A 96 13.53 -14.87 14.60
C PRO A 96 12.27 -15.69 14.88
N PHE A 97 11.11 -15.11 14.62
CA PHE A 97 9.79 -15.69 14.90
C PHE A 97 8.76 -15.22 13.86
N ARG A 98 7.66 -15.95 13.75
CA ARG A 98 6.52 -15.60 12.89
C ARG A 98 5.36 -15.09 13.75
N LEU A 99 4.88 -13.90 13.44
CA LEU A 99 3.70 -13.33 14.07
C LEU A 99 2.56 -13.27 13.04
N GLU A 100 1.48 -13.99 13.31
CA GLU A 100 0.27 -13.94 12.50
C GLU A 100 -0.79 -13.13 13.23
N ILE A 101 -1.45 -12.25 12.49
CA ILE A 101 -2.45 -11.34 13.01
C ILE A 101 -3.61 -11.31 12.03
N VAL A 102 -4.83 -11.50 12.52
CA VAL A 102 -6.04 -11.31 11.74
C VAL A 102 -6.78 -10.10 12.29
N THR A 103 -7.04 -9.13 11.41
CA THR A 103 -7.80 -7.92 11.71
C THR A 103 -9.04 -7.82 10.83
N ASN A 104 -10.09 -7.18 11.35
CA ASN A 104 -11.26 -6.77 10.58
C ASN A 104 -11.31 -5.23 10.56
N ILE A 105 -11.62 -4.68 9.38
CA ILE A 105 -11.74 -3.23 9.14
C ILE A 105 -13.00 -2.93 8.31
N ASP A 106 -13.54 -1.72 8.44
CA ASP A 106 -14.75 -1.25 7.74
C ASP A 106 -14.37 -0.12 6.75
N PRO A 107 -14.01 -0.45 5.49
CA PRO A 107 -13.63 0.53 4.47
C PRO A 107 -14.71 1.57 4.16
N GLU A 108 -15.99 1.17 4.18
CA GLU A 108 -17.13 2.05 3.92
C GLU A 108 -17.26 3.11 5.02
N ALA A 109 -17.10 2.72 6.29
CA ALA A 109 -17.15 3.66 7.41
C ALA A 109 -15.93 4.60 7.50
N ASN A 110 -14.83 4.28 6.81
CA ASN A 110 -13.57 5.03 6.92
C ASN A 110 -13.57 6.34 6.10
N LYS A 111 -14.23 7.37 6.63
CA LYS A 111 -14.28 8.71 6.00
C LYS A 111 -13.03 9.57 6.22
N SER A 112 -11.98 9.02 6.85
CA SER A 112 -10.70 9.73 7.03
C SER A 112 -9.81 9.69 5.78
N LEU A 113 -10.09 8.77 4.86
CA LEU A 113 -9.27 8.47 3.67
C LEU A 113 -7.80 8.17 4.04
N SER A 114 -7.62 7.36 5.10
CA SER A 114 -6.33 6.88 5.61
C SER A 114 -6.45 5.42 6.02
N GLY A 115 -5.48 4.58 5.66
CA GLY A 115 -5.63 3.12 5.67
C GLY A 115 -6.39 2.65 4.43
N LEU A 116 -7.16 1.56 4.55
CA LEU A 116 -8.07 1.08 3.50
C LEU A 116 -9.44 1.75 3.62
N TYR A 117 -9.96 2.27 2.51
CA TYR A 117 -11.27 2.92 2.45
C TYR A 117 -11.92 2.73 1.07
N LEU A 118 -13.18 3.16 0.94
CA LEU A 118 -13.90 3.20 -0.33
C LEU A 118 -14.01 4.62 -0.89
N SER A 119 -13.58 4.83 -2.13
CA SER A 119 -13.89 6.01 -2.94
C SER A 119 -14.85 5.60 -4.06
N ARG A 120 -16.11 6.03 -3.96
CA ARG A 120 -17.17 5.73 -4.95
C ARG A 120 -17.27 4.25 -5.35
N GLY A 121 -17.09 3.33 -4.40
CA GLY A 121 -17.14 1.88 -4.63
C GLY A 121 -15.80 1.24 -5.01
N ILE A 122 -14.73 2.02 -5.19
CA ILE A 122 -13.36 1.54 -5.41
C ILE A 122 -12.62 1.47 -4.09
N TYR A 123 -12.14 0.28 -3.73
CA TYR A 123 -11.22 0.09 -2.61
C TYR A 123 -9.90 0.74 -2.96
N CYS A 124 -9.41 1.61 -2.09
CA CYS A 124 -8.13 2.27 -2.24
C CYS A 124 -7.48 2.49 -0.87
N THR A 125 -6.16 2.67 -0.88
CA THR A 125 -5.38 2.86 0.33
C THR A 125 -4.61 4.17 0.31
N GLN A 126 -4.50 4.81 1.46
CA GLN A 126 -3.53 5.88 1.71
C GLN A 126 -2.79 5.60 3.02
N CYS A 127 -1.49 5.30 2.92
CA CYS A 127 -0.70 4.88 4.07
C CYS A 127 0.26 5.94 4.58
N GLU A 128 0.60 6.97 3.78
CA GLU A 128 1.44 8.06 4.28
C GLU A 128 0.63 9.04 5.16
N ALA A 129 1.14 9.46 6.33
CA ALA A 129 2.42 9.03 6.94
C ALA A 129 2.30 7.78 7.81
N HIS A 130 1.13 7.57 8.42
CA HIS A 130 0.89 6.54 9.44
C HIS A 130 -0.48 5.88 9.27
N GLY A 131 -0.88 5.63 8.03
CA GLY A 131 -2.16 5.02 7.67
C GLY A 131 -2.12 3.49 7.64
N PHE A 132 -0.95 2.87 7.53
CA PHE A 132 -0.85 1.40 7.46
C PHE A 132 -1.32 0.72 8.76
N ARG A 133 -1.13 1.36 9.92
CA ARG A 133 -1.68 0.91 11.22
C ARG A 133 -3.21 0.84 11.28
N ARG A 134 -3.92 1.39 10.28
CA ARG A 134 -5.38 1.30 10.12
C ARG A 134 -5.82 0.10 9.27
N ILE A 135 -4.87 -0.75 8.86
CA ILE A 135 -5.10 -1.97 8.07
C ILE A 135 -4.79 -3.20 8.92
N THR A 136 -3.60 -3.23 9.52
CA THR A 136 -3.17 -4.29 10.45
C THR A 136 -2.18 -3.74 11.47
N TYR A 137 -1.85 -4.52 12.50
CA TYR A 137 -0.86 -4.11 13.50
C TYR A 137 0.56 -4.21 12.93
N PHE A 138 1.33 -3.13 13.00
CA PHE A 138 2.65 -3.05 12.37
C PHE A 138 3.64 -2.17 13.13
N LEU A 139 4.93 -2.23 12.79
CA LEU A 139 5.90 -1.19 13.15
C LEU A 139 5.78 -0.03 12.15
N ASP A 140 4.77 0.83 12.33
CA ASP A 140 4.36 1.82 11.32
C ASP A 140 5.26 3.07 11.37
N ARG A 141 6.50 2.89 10.89
CA ARG A 141 7.60 3.86 10.86
C ARG A 141 8.51 3.61 9.64
N PRO A 142 9.09 4.65 9.04
CA PRO A 142 9.73 4.55 7.72
C PRO A 142 11.11 3.86 7.73
N ASP A 143 11.75 3.67 8.89
CA ASP A 143 13.03 2.95 9.02
C ASP A 143 12.86 1.45 9.30
N VAL A 144 11.64 0.91 9.15
CA VAL A 144 11.38 -0.53 9.08
C VAL A 144 11.02 -0.88 7.65
N LEU A 145 11.94 -1.57 6.97
CA LEU A 145 11.82 -1.95 5.57
C LEU A 145 11.56 -3.45 5.47
N SER A 146 10.59 -3.85 4.66
CA SER A 146 10.24 -5.27 4.43
C SER A 146 9.92 -5.52 2.97
N THR A 147 10.14 -6.76 2.52
CA THR A 147 9.53 -7.23 1.26
C THR A 147 8.07 -7.59 1.50
N TYR A 148 7.24 -7.51 0.46
CA TYR A 148 5.79 -7.70 0.58
C TYR A 148 5.29 -8.73 -0.42
N THR A 149 4.48 -9.67 0.06
CA THR A 149 3.64 -10.53 -0.76
C THR A 149 2.19 -10.28 -0.36
N VAL A 150 1.35 -9.89 -1.32
CA VAL A 150 -0.02 -9.44 -1.07
C VAL A 150 -0.97 -10.24 -1.92
N ARG A 151 -1.77 -11.08 -1.28
CA ARG A 151 -2.93 -11.71 -1.88
C ARG A 151 -4.14 -10.83 -1.61
N ILE A 152 -4.90 -10.54 -2.66
CA ILE A 152 -6.16 -9.81 -2.59
C ILE A 152 -7.24 -10.74 -3.11
N GLU A 153 -8.36 -10.81 -2.41
CA GLU A 153 -9.54 -11.55 -2.80
C GLU A 153 -10.77 -10.66 -2.71
N ALA A 154 -11.61 -10.66 -3.73
CA ALA A 154 -12.83 -9.86 -3.76
C ALA A 154 -13.92 -10.53 -4.61
N ASP A 155 -15.16 -10.09 -4.47
CA ASP A 155 -16.23 -10.47 -5.40
C ASP A 155 -15.91 -9.95 -6.82
N ALA A 156 -16.08 -10.82 -7.81
CA ALA A 156 -15.71 -10.59 -9.20
C ALA A 156 -16.50 -9.47 -9.87
N ASP A 157 -17.77 -9.30 -9.46
CA ASP A 157 -18.66 -8.27 -10.02
C ASP A 157 -18.41 -6.91 -9.35
N VAL A 158 -17.88 -6.90 -8.12
CA VAL A 158 -17.57 -5.68 -7.37
C VAL A 158 -16.16 -5.17 -7.69
N ALA A 159 -15.18 -6.06 -7.77
CA ALA A 159 -13.78 -5.72 -7.97
C ALA A 159 -13.09 -6.70 -8.94
N PRO A 160 -13.38 -6.61 -10.25
CA PRO A 160 -12.71 -7.42 -11.27
C PRO A 160 -11.22 -7.08 -11.40
N VAL A 161 -10.82 -5.84 -11.07
CA VAL A 161 -9.41 -5.39 -11.04
C VAL A 161 -8.90 -5.39 -9.61
N LEU A 162 -7.80 -6.11 -9.35
CA LEU A 162 -7.14 -6.22 -8.04
C LEU A 162 -5.63 -5.94 -8.19
N LEU A 163 -5.15 -4.85 -7.60
CA LEU A 163 -3.79 -4.33 -7.74
C LEU A 163 -3.11 -4.15 -6.38
N SER A 164 -1.82 -4.43 -6.31
CA SER A 164 -0.93 -4.03 -5.21
C SER A 164 0.46 -3.71 -5.76
N ASN A 165 1.41 -3.40 -4.87
CA ASN A 165 2.80 -3.12 -5.24
C ASN A 165 3.50 -4.35 -5.87
N GLY A 166 4.54 -4.09 -6.66
CA GLY A 166 5.40 -5.14 -7.21
C GLY A 166 4.83 -5.79 -8.48
N ASN A 167 5.20 -7.06 -8.70
CA ASN A 167 4.83 -7.82 -9.89
C ASN A 167 3.66 -8.77 -9.61
N LEU A 168 2.76 -8.94 -10.58
CA LEU A 168 1.67 -9.92 -10.51
C LEU A 168 2.23 -11.34 -10.67
N VAL A 169 2.12 -12.15 -9.62
CA VAL A 169 2.63 -13.53 -9.57
C VAL A 169 1.55 -14.54 -9.94
N GLU A 170 0.33 -14.35 -9.44
CA GLU A 170 -0.78 -15.27 -9.65
C GLU A 170 -2.09 -14.51 -9.74
N ARG A 171 -3.03 -14.99 -10.55
CA ARG A 171 -4.42 -14.54 -10.55
C ARG A 171 -5.36 -15.68 -10.87
N GLY A 172 -6.56 -15.65 -10.34
CA GLY A 172 -7.58 -16.65 -10.65
C GLY A 172 -8.93 -16.36 -10.02
N THR A 173 -9.84 -17.31 -10.21
CA THR A 173 -11.18 -17.30 -9.58
C THR A 173 -11.29 -18.51 -8.67
N LEU A 174 -11.85 -18.31 -7.48
CA LEU A 174 -12.06 -19.39 -6.52
C LEU A 174 -13.13 -20.36 -7.02
N LYS A 175 -12.83 -21.66 -6.95
CA LYS A 175 -13.78 -22.70 -7.36
C LYS A 175 -15.03 -22.64 -6.48
N LYS A 176 -16.21 -22.64 -7.11
CA LYS A 176 -17.53 -22.61 -6.44
C LYS A 176 -17.83 -21.30 -5.69
N SER A 177 -17.16 -20.21 -6.02
CA SER A 177 -17.39 -18.86 -5.49
C SER A 177 -17.31 -17.84 -6.63
N ASN A 178 -18.02 -16.72 -6.52
CA ASN A 178 -17.89 -15.58 -7.44
C ASN A 178 -16.70 -14.67 -7.08
N ARG A 179 -15.67 -15.20 -6.41
CA ARG A 179 -14.55 -14.40 -5.90
C ARG A 179 -13.29 -14.60 -6.73
N ASN A 180 -12.69 -13.49 -7.13
CA ASN A 180 -11.41 -13.45 -7.81
C ASN A 180 -10.30 -13.23 -6.80
N PHE A 181 -9.08 -13.64 -7.15
CA PHE A 181 -7.90 -13.26 -6.40
C PHE A 181 -6.73 -12.88 -7.31
N ALA A 182 -5.84 -12.06 -6.76
CA ALA A 182 -4.55 -11.73 -7.35
C ALA A 182 -3.48 -11.75 -6.26
N VAL A 183 -2.31 -12.29 -6.58
CA VAL A 183 -1.13 -12.33 -5.71
C VAL A 183 -0.04 -11.47 -6.33
N TRP A 184 0.42 -10.50 -5.57
CA TRP A 184 1.45 -9.54 -5.94
C TRP A 184 2.67 -9.74 -5.07
N HIS A 185 3.87 -9.62 -5.65
CA HIS A 185 5.12 -9.70 -4.91
C HIS A 185 6.02 -8.52 -5.26
N ASP A 186 6.41 -7.77 -4.23
CA ASP A 186 7.41 -6.71 -4.31
C ASP A 186 8.72 -7.21 -3.69
N PRO A 187 9.76 -7.44 -4.51
CA PRO A 187 11.04 -7.96 -4.05
C PRO A 187 11.91 -6.90 -3.37
N HIS A 188 11.53 -5.62 -3.42
CA HIS A 188 12.33 -4.52 -2.88
C HIS A 188 11.85 -4.17 -1.47
N PRO A 189 12.75 -4.17 -0.45
CA PRO A 189 12.38 -3.74 0.90
C PRO A 189 11.91 -2.29 0.90
N LYS A 190 10.68 -2.06 1.37
CA LYS A 190 10.07 -0.74 1.47
C LYS A 190 9.40 -0.52 2.84
N PRO A 191 9.24 0.74 3.28
CA PRO A 191 8.44 1.03 4.45
C PRO A 191 6.95 0.88 4.16
N CYS A 192 6.16 0.66 5.21
CA CYS A 192 4.73 0.42 5.10
C CYS A 192 3.92 1.60 4.57
N TYR A 193 4.43 2.83 4.62
CA TYR A 193 3.73 3.99 4.05
C TYR A 193 3.63 3.93 2.51
N LEU A 194 4.53 3.20 1.85
CA LEU A 194 4.52 2.96 0.41
C LEU A 194 3.63 1.77 -0.01
N PHE A 195 2.97 1.11 0.94
CA PHE A 195 1.99 0.07 0.63
C PHE A 195 0.81 0.65 -0.13
N ALA A 196 0.36 -0.05 -1.18
CA ALA A 196 -0.88 0.23 -1.88
C ALA A 196 -1.70 -1.03 -2.15
N LEU A 197 -3.01 -0.87 -2.10
CA LEU A 197 -4.00 -1.83 -2.57
C LEU A 197 -5.12 -1.07 -3.28
N VAL A 198 -5.47 -1.54 -4.47
CA VAL A 198 -6.66 -1.07 -5.20
C VAL A 198 -7.51 -2.26 -5.62
N GLY A 199 -8.81 -2.17 -5.40
CA GLY A 199 -9.80 -3.15 -5.85
C GLY A 199 -11.05 -2.46 -6.39
N GLY A 200 -11.50 -2.78 -7.59
CA GLY A 200 -12.74 -2.20 -8.12
C GLY A 200 -12.97 -2.49 -9.60
N ASP A 201 -14.06 -1.95 -10.14
CA ASP A 201 -14.38 -1.99 -11.56
C ASP A 201 -13.80 -0.77 -12.29
N LEU A 202 -12.65 -0.98 -12.94
CA LEU A 202 -11.85 0.08 -13.56
C LEU A 202 -11.53 -0.29 -15.02
N ALA A 203 -11.57 0.70 -15.89
CA ALA A 203 -10.97 0.61 -17.20
C ALA A 203 -9.48 0.93 -17.13
N SER A 204 -8.73 0.58 -18.18
CA SER A 204 -7.33 0.99 -18.32
C SER A 204 -6.97 1.37 -19.74
N ILE A 205 -6.00 2.28 -19.86
CA ILE A 205 -5.19 2.41 -21.07
C ILE A 205 -3.81 1.81 -20.80
N ASN A 206 -3.29 1.09 -21.79
CA ASN A 206 -2.09 0.29 -21.65
C ASN A 206 -1.01 0.75 -22.63
N SER A 207 0.23 0.64 -22.21
CA SER A 207 1.38 0.86 -23.07
C SER A 207 2.60 0.11 -22.57
N THR A 208 3.74 0.32 -23.22
CA THR A 208 5.02 -0.22 -22.78
C THR A 208 6.11 0.84 -22.84
N PHE A 209 7.19 0.60 -22.10
CA PHE A 209 8.43 1.38 -22.12
C PHE A 209 9.63 0.43 -22.09
N ASN A 210 10.57 0.60 -23.02
CA ASN A 210 11.83 -0.15 -23.00
C ASN A 210 12.88 0.69 -22.28
N THR A 211 13.43 0.15 -21.21
CA THR A 211 14.48 0.81 -20.44
C THR A 211 15.82 0.80 -21.17
N CYS A 212 16.79 1.57 -20.64
CA CYS A 212 18.14 1.64 -21.17
C CYS A 212 18.91 0.29 -21.16
N SER A 213 18.57 -0.65 -20.27
CA SER A 213 19.12 -2.02 -20.30
C SER A 213 18.34 -2.99 -21.21
N GLY A 214 17.20 -2.55 -21.77
CA GLY A 214 16.33 -3.36 -22.62
C GLY A 214 15.21 -4.10 -21.87
N ARG A 215 14.94 -3.80 -20.59
CA ARG A 215 13.75 -4.30 -19.89
C ARG A 215 12.51 -3.68 -20.52
N ASN A 216 11.53 -4.52 -20.85
CA ASN A 216 10.22 -4.05 -21.30
C ASN A 216 9.28 -3.93 -20.10
N VAL A 217 8.91 -2.70 -19.74
CA VAL A 217 8.02 -2.38 -18.62
C VAL A 217 6.60 -2.20 -19.15
N GLU A 218 5.65 -2.93 -18.60
CA GLU A 218 4.22 -2.70 -18.85
C GLU A 218 3.75 -1.44 -18.11
N LEU A 219 3.07 -0.54 -18.82
CA LEU A 219 2.51 0.68 -18.24
C LEU A 219 0.99 0.61 -18.30
N ARG A 220 0.31 0.89 -17.20
CA ARG A 220 -1.15 0.94 -17.15
C ARG A 220 -1.64 2.15 -16.37
N VAL A 221 -2.59 2.86 -16.95
CA VAL A 221 -3.30 3.95 -16.27
C VAL A 221 -4.77 3.51 -16.13
N TYR A 222 -5.17 3.25 -14.89
CA TYR A 222 -6.51 2.83 -14.52
C TYR A 222 -7.38 4.03 -14.17
N VAL A 223 -8.61 4.03 -14.69
CA VAL A 223 -9.59 5.10 -14.52
C VAL A 223 -11.01 4.49 -14.44
N GLU A 224 -11.97 5.26 -13.93
CA GLU A 224 -13.39 4.86 -14.05
C GLU A 224 -13.80 4.73 -15.53
N HIS A 225 -14.72 3.80 -15.82
CA HIS A 225 -15.22 3.56 -17.18
C HIS A 225 -15.76 4.82 -17.86
N GLY A 226 -15.44 4.99 -19.14
CA GLY A 226 -15.80 6.15 -19.95
C GLY A 226 -14.82 7.33 -19.84
N LYS A 227 -13.78 7.23 -19.01
CA LYS A 227 -12.76 8.28 -18.85
C LYS A 227 -11.42 7.96 -19.57
N GLN A 228 -11.28 6.80 -20.22
CA GLN A 228 -10.02 6.33 -20.82
C GLN A 228 -9.38 7.33 -21.78
N ASP A 229 -10.18 7.96 -22.64
CA ASP A 229 -9.69 8.90 -23.66
C ASP A 229 -9.01 10.13 -23.06
N ARG A 230 -9.27 10.44 -21.77
CA ARG A 230 -8.68 11.57 -21.05
C ARG A 230 -7.38 11.21 -20.33
N ALA A 231 -6.98 9.94 -20.30
CA ALA A 231 -5.78 9.48 -19.60
C ALA A 231 -4.52 9.47 -20.49
N ALA A 232 -4.66 9.72 -21.79
CA ALA A 232 -3.56 9.62 -22.76
C ALA A 232 -2.38 10.54 -22.42
N TRP A 233 -2.64 11.75 -21.92
CA TRP A 233 -1.59 12.69 -21.53
C TRP A 233 -0.79 12.22 -20.31
N ALA A 234 -1.45 11.59 -19.33
CA ALA A 234 -0.76 11.00 -18.19
C ALA A 234 0.16 9.83 -18.60
N MET A 235 -0.30 8.98 -19.52
CA MET A 235 0.52 7.90 -20.08
C MET A 235 1.76 8.42 -20.84
N ASP A 236 1.59 9.45 -21.67
CA ASP A 236 2.72 10.09 -22.36
C ASP A 236 3.71 10.73 -21.38
N SER A 237 3.19 11.47 -20.39
CA SER A 237 4.00 12.09 -19.34
C SER A 237 4.80 11.07 -18.54
N LEU A 238 4.22 9.90 -18.23
CA LEU A 238 4.92 8.81 -17.56
C LEU A 238 6.11 8.33 -18.40
N LYS A 239 5.91 8.05 -19.70
CA LYS A 239 7.01 7.62 -20.59
C LYS A 239 8.11 8.66 -20.71
N ARG A 240 7.75 9.94 -20.81
CA ARG A 240 8.72 11.04 -20.85
C ARG A 240 9.49 11.15 -19.55
N SER A 241 8.84 10.93 -18.41
CA SER A 241 9.47 10.92 -17.08
C SER A 241 10.49 9.79 -16.96
N MET A 242 10.12 8.57 -17.36
CA MET A 242 11.03 7.41 -17.40
C MET A 242 12.26 7.69 -18.28
N ALA A 243 12.06 8.13 -19.51
CA ALA A 243 13.15 8.45 -20.44
C ALA A 243 14.05 9.60 -19.93
N TRP A 244 13.44 10.60 -19.30
CA TRP A 244 14.17 11.76 -18.78
C TRP A 244 15.07 11.36 -17.62
N ASP A 245 14.59 10.53 -16.69
CA ASP A 245 15.35 10.13 -15.51
C ASP A 245 16.54 9.23 -15.88
N GLU A 246 16.36 8.32 -16.84
CA GLU A 246 17.45 7.55 -17.43
C GLU A 246 18.51 8.46 -18.06
N LYS A 247 18.09 9.42 -18.89
CA LYS A 247 18.99 10.31 -19.61
C LYS A 247 19.70 11.31 -18.69
N ARG A 248 19.00 11.84 -17.69
CA ARG A 248 19.48 12.94 -16.85
C ARG A 248 20.23 12.45 -15.63
N PHE A 249 19.75 11.40 -14.98
CA PHE A 249 20.25 10.94 -13.69
C PHE A 249 20.71 9.47 -13.69
N GLY A 250 20.60 8.77 -14.82
CA GLY A 250 21.01 7.37 -14.94
C GLY A 250 20.15 6.44 -14.10
N ARG A 251 18.87 6.77 -13.93
CA ARG A 251 17.92 6.05 -13.09
C ARG A 251 17.02 5.19 -13.95
N GLU A 252 17.17 3.88 -13.82
CA GLU A 252 16.38 2.88 -14.54
C GLU A 252 15.28 2.33 -13.62
N TYR A 253 14.10 2.03 -14.18
CA TYR A 253 13.01 1.41 -13.41
C TYR A 253 13.27 -0.07 -13.11
N ASP A 254 12.85 -0.52 -11.92
CA ASP A 254 13.30 -1.78 -11.31
C ASP A 254 12.25 -2.91 -11.30
N LEU A 255 11.00 -2.64 -11.69
CA LEU A 255 9.92 -3.63 -11.80
C LEU A 255 9.49 -3.88 -13.26
N ASP A 256 8.63 -4.89 -13.46
CA ASP A 256 8.15 -5.27 -14.79
C ASP A 256 6.84 -4.55 -15.18
N ILE A 257 6.18 -3.92 -14.20
CA ILE A 257 4.94 -3.17 -14.39
C ILE A 257 4.96 -1.87 -13.57
N PHE A 258 4.39 -0.81 -14.13
CA PHE A 258 4.10 0.45 -13.45
C PHE A 258 2.61 0.79 -13.63
N ASN A 259 1.88 0.86 -12.53
CA ASN A 259 0.46 1.19 -12.54
C ASN A 259 0.23 2.60 -11.98
N ILE A 260 -0.64 3.36 -12.63
CA ILE A 260 -1.28 4.57 -12.08
C ILE A 260 -2.76 4.27 -11.91
N VAL A 261 -3.35 4.65 -10.78
CA VAL A 261 -4.79 4.58 -10.55
C VAL A 261 -5.32 5.97 -10.25
N ALA A 262 -6.26 6.45 -11.05
CA ALA A 262 -7.00 7.68 -10.78
C ALA A 262 -8.26 7.39 -9.97
N VAL A 263 -8.39 8.02 -8.80
CA VAL A 263 -9.57 7.93 -7.92
C VAL A 263 -10.18 9.30 -7.67
N SER A 264 -11.50 9.32 -7.46
CA SER A 264 -12.27 10.55 -7.27
C SER A 264 -12.06 11.19 -5.89
N ASP A 265 -11.99 10.38 -4.82
CA ASP A 265 -11.82 10.87 -3.45
C ASP A 265 -10.40 10.54 -2.94
N PHE A 266 -9.53 11.54 -3.02
CA PHE A 266 -8.15 11.47 -2.54
C PHE A 266 -7.79 12.76 -1.82
N ASN A 267 -7.34 12.66 -0.55
CA ASN A 267 -6.97 13.81 0.27
C ASN A 267 -5.80 14.60 -0.32
N MET A 268 -4.85 13.89 -0.94
CA MET A 268 -3.64 14.48 -1.53
C MET A 268 -3.80 14.69 -3.04
N GLY A 269 -2.75 15.21 -3.69
CA GLY A 269 -2.71 15.29 -5.16
C GLY A 269 -2.48 13.90 -5.76
N ALA A 270 -1.40 13.27 -5.37
CA ALA A 270 -1.03 11.91 -5.74
C ALA A 270 -0.16 11.30 -4.63
N MET A 271 0.19 10.02 -4.78
CA MET A 271 1.00 9.26 -3.84
C MET A 271 1.88 8.28 -4.60
N GLU A 272 3.15 8.20 -4.21
CA GLU A 272 4.24 7.49 -4.87
C GLU A 272 4.34 5.98 -4.52
N ASN A 273 3.22 5.34 -4.18
CA ASN A 273 3.26 3.95 -3.71
C ASN A 273 3.99 3.06 -4.73
N LYS A 274 5.06 2.37 -4.31
CA LYS A 274 6.02 1.67 -5.19
C LYS A 274 5.32 0.80 -6.25
N GLY A 275 5.38 1.21 -7.52
CA GLY A 275 4.80 0.51 -8.68
C GLY A 275 3.27 0.58 -8.83
N LEU A 276 2.57 1.28 -7.94
CA LEU A 276 1.10 1.47 -7.96
C LEU A 276 0.74 2.86 -7.43
N ASN A 277 1.09 3.90 -8.18
CA ASN A 277 0.84 5.26 -7.76
C ASN A 277 -0.67 5.58 -7.81
N ILE A 278 -1.19 6.23 -6.77
CA ILE A 278 -2.62 6.59 -6.66
C ILE A 278 -2.75 8.10 -6.78
N PHE A 279 -3.60 8.56 -7.68
CA PHE A 279 -3.78 9.98 -8.01
C PHE A 279 -5.22 10.41 -7.79
N ASN A 280 -5.40 11.67 -7.40
CA ASN A 280 -6.66 12.35 -7.60
C ASN A 280 -6.93 12.50 -9.11
N ASP A 281 -8.14 12.17 -9.56
CA ASP A 281 -8.47 12.10 -10.98
C ASP A 281 -8.24 13.41 -11.76
N ARG A 282 -8.35 14.57 -11.09
CA ARG A 282 -8.03 15.90 -11.64
C ARG A 282 -6.56 16.06 -12.09
N LEU A 283 -5.66 15.20 -11.60
CA LEU A 283 -4.23 15.19 -11.92
C LEU A 283 -3.84 14.05 -12.88
N VAL A 284 -4.82 13.38 -13.49
CA VAL A 284 -4.60 12.36 -14.51
C VAL A 284 -5.41 12.63 -15.77
N LEU A 285 -6.64 13.14 -15.61
CA LEU A 285 -7.60 13.27 -16.70
C LEU A 285 -7.55 14.66 -17.34
N ALA A 286 -7.24 14.71 -18.63
CA ALA A 286 -7.31 15.92 -19.44
C ALA A 286 -7.84 15.65 -20.85
N SER A 287 -8.60 16.59 -21.39
CA SER A 287 -8.96 16.65 -22.81
C SER A 287 -8.84 18.09 -23.32
N PRO A 288 -8.55 18.31 -24.61
CA PRO A 288 -8.44 19.65 -25.18
C PRO A 288 -9.71 20.50 -25.02
N GLU A 289 -10.87 19.88 -24.90
CA GLU A 289 -12.17 20.54 -24.74
C GLU A 289 -12.41 21.02 -23.31
N THR A 290 -11.78 20.39 -22.30
CA THR A 290 -12.07 20.64 -20.89
C THR A 290 -10.88 21.11 -20.05
N ALA A 291 -9.64 20.92 -20.52
CA ALA A 291 -8.42 21.25 -19.79
C ALA A 291 -7.67 22.43 -20.44
N THR A 292 -7.11 23.30 -19.60
CA THR A 292 -6.22 24.39 -20.02
C THR A 292 -4.77 23.90 -20.12
N ASP A 293 -3.90 24.66 -20.79
CA ASP A 293 -2.46 24.36 -20.86
C ASP A 293 -1.84 24.17 -19.46
N THR A 294 -2.25 24.98 -18.48
CA THR A 294 -1.80 24.85 -17.08
C THR A 294 -2.18 23.51 -16.46
N ILE A 295 -3.33 22.94 -16.84
CA ILE A 295 -3.74 21.61 -16.35
C ILE A 295 -2.86 20.53 -17.00
N PHE A 296 -2.58 20.64 -18.30
CA PHE A 296 -1.66 19.71 -18.98
C PHE A 296 -0.26 19.75 -18.35
N GLU A 297 0.27 20.94 -18.07
CA GLU A 297 1.56 21.12 -17.40
C GLU A 297 1.55 20.53 -15.97
N ALA A 298 0.46 20.75 -15.21
CA ALA A 298 0.32 20.21 -13.87
C ALA A 298 0.29 18.67 -13.86
N ILE A 299 -0.44 18.05 -14.79
CA ILE A 299 -0.47 16.58 -14.91
C ILE A 299 0.93 16.06 -15.24
N GLU A 300 1.63 16.67 -16.20
CA GLU A 300 2.99 16.26 -16.53
C GLU A 300 3.91 16.36 -15.31
N SER A 301 3.89 17.51 -14.62
CA SER A 301 4.76 17.75 -13.46
C SER A 301 4.48 16.78 -12.32
N VAL A 302 3.21 16.46 -12.02
CA VAL A 302 2.88 15.56 -10.91
C VAL A 302 3.17 14.12 -11.29
N VAL A 303 2.83 13.67 -12.50
CA VAL A 303 3.19 12.31 -12.96
C VAL A 303 4.70 12.10 -12.90
N ALA A 304 5.49 13.10 -13.32
CA ALA A 304 6.93 13.06 -13.19
C ALA A 304 7.40 13.02 -11.73
N HIS A 305 6.84 13.88 -10.87
CA HIS A 305 7.14 13.93 -9.45
C HIS A 305 6.97 12.56 -8.78
N GLU A 306 5.81 11.92 -8.95
CA GLU A 306 5.53 10.63 -8.35
C GLU A 306 6.36 9.49 -8.94
N TYR A 307 6.76 9.58 -10.21
CA TYR A 307 7.69 8.62 -10.81
C TYR A 307 9.10 8.77 -10.23
N PHE A 308 9.58 10.00 -10.06
CA PHE A 308 10.93 10.27 -9.57
C PHE A 308 11.14 9.82 -8.11
N HIS A 309 10.09 9.78 -7.30
CA HIS A 309 10.12 9.20 -5.94
C HIS A 309 10.47 7.70 -5.90
N ASN A 310 10.50 7.00 -7.05
CA ASN A 310 10.92 5.61 -7.10
C ASN A 310 12.37 5.39 -6.63
N TRP A 311 13.21 6.43 -6.72
CA TRP A 311 14.65 6.43 -6.42
C TRP A 311 15.01 7.29 -5.20
#